data_AF-A0A1B1Z3K8-F1
#
_entry.id   AF-A0A1B1Z3K8-F1
#
_cell.length_a   1.000
_cell.length_b   1.000
_cell.length_c   1.000
_cell.angle_alpha   90.00
_cell.angle_beta   90.00
_cell.angle_gamma   90.00
#
_symmetry.space_group_name_H-M   'P 1'
#
loop_
_entity.id
_entity.type
_entity.pdbx_description
1 polymer ?
#
loop_
_entity_poly.entity_id
_entity_poly.type
_entity_poly.pdbx_seq_one_letter_code
_entity_poly.pdbx_strand_id
1 'polypeptide(L)'
;MSLIKNSCCGNGQAAGTQRLNGCVSELLNQLANGNNNFCSLGQNNRVLIIPRGAVSPLDLGGATTPTEFTLIRFDVATSCAVFTYADVDGTGAAITRTYVTDSRCICGIVCVA
;
A
#
# COMPACT_ATOMS: atom_id res chain seq x y z
N MET A 1 -24.60 4.72 -4.88
CA MET A 1 -23.40 5.50 -5.28
C MET A 1 -22.24 4.52 -5.36
N SER A 2 -21.70 4.30 -6.56
CA SER A 2 -20.59 3.35 -6.77
C SER A 2 -19.27 4.07 -6.48
N LEU A 3 -18.58 3.63 -5.42
CA LEU A 3 -17.37 4.25 -4.84
C LEU A 3 -16.06 3.91 -5.60
N ILE A 4 -16.15 3.29 -6.78
CA ILE A 4 -14.99 2.72 -7.48
C ILE A 4 -15.06 3.09 -8.97
N LYS A 5 -14.93 4.37 -9.31
CA LYS A 5 -14.85 4.82 -10.72
C LYS A 5 -13.42 5.00 -11.23
N ASN A 6 -12.42 4.97 -10.36
CA ASN A 6 -11.01 5.18 -10.71
C ASN A 6 -10.05 4.14 -10.12
N SER A 7 -10.55 3.02 -9.59
CA SER A 7 -9.65 1.99 -9.08
C SER A 7 -9.06 1.18 -10.23
N CYS A 8 -7.83 0.75 -10.03
CA CYS A 8 -7.18 -0.26 -10.86
C CYS A 8 -7.96 -1.58 -11.00
N CYS A 9 -9.00 -1.79 -10.20
CA CYS A 9 -9.83 -2.99 -10.23
C CYS A 9 -11.13 -2.77 -11.04
N GLY A 10 -11.26 -1.65 -11.75
CA GLY A 10 -12.37 -1.34 -12.66
C GLY A 10 -11.93 -1.30 -14.12
N ASN A 11 -12.74 -1.89 -15.01
CA ASN A 11 -12.54 -1.97 -16.46
C ASN A 11 -11.97 -0.68 -17.06
N GLY A 12 -10.68 -0.69 -17.44
CA GLY A 12 -10.14 0.31 -18.37
C GLY A 12 -8.73 0.83 -18.10
N GLN A 13 -8.14 0.60 -16.92
CA GLN A 13 -6.70 0.80 -16.75
C GLN A 13 -6.02 -0.55 -16.82
N ALA A 14 -5.76 -1.01 -18.05
CA ALA A 14 -4.71 -2.00 -18.24
C ALA A 14 -3.50 -1.49 -17.46
N ALA A 15 -2.99 -2.32 -16.55
CA ALA A 15 -1.76 -2.06 -15.86
C ALA A 15 -0.69 -1.94 -16.94
N GLY A 16 -0.50 -0.73 -17.46
CA GLY A 16 0.30 -0.49 -18.64
C GLY A 16 1.69 -1.05 -18.37
N THR A 17 2.38 -1.44 -19.43
CA THR A 17 3.81 -1.76 -19.46
C THR A 17 4.69 -0.54 -19.11
N GLN A 18 4.18 0.36 -18.26
CA GLN A 18 4.94 1.47 -17.71
C GLN A 18 6.06 0.87 -16.88
N ARG A 19 7.28 1.21 -17.30
CA ARG A 19 8.52 0.96 -16.60
C ARG A 19 8.31 1.20 -15.10
N LEU A 20 8.91 0.34 -14.28
CA LEU A 20 8.98 0.41 -12.82
C LEU A 20 9.67 1.68 -12.28
N ASN A 21 9.85 2.72 -13.11
CA ASN A 21 10.50 3.98 -12.79
C ASN A 21 9.54 4.99 -12.13
N GLY A 22 8.49 4.51 -11.46
CA GLY A 22 7.62 5.36 -10.65
C GLY A 22 8.24 5.58 -9.27
N CYS A 23 8.10 6.78 -8.70
CA CYS A 23 8.62 7.10 -7.36
C CYS A 23 8.15 6.09 -6.30
N VAL A 24 6.92 5.61 -6.42
CA VAL A 24 6.35 4.60 -5.51
C VAL A 24 7.02 3.24 -5.67
N SER A 25 7.18 2.74 -6.90
CA SER A 25 7.81 1.43 -7.15
C SER A 25 9.28 1.42 -6.73
N GLU A 26 10.01 2.51 -6.99
CA GLU A 26 11.39 2.68 -6.55
C GLU A 26 11.48 2.70 -5.01
N LEU A 27 10.60 3.46 -4.34
CA LEU A 27 10.55 3.49 -2.88
C LEU A 27 10.22 2.11 -2.29
N LEU A 28 9.24 1.39 -2.83
CA LEU A 28 8.89 0.05 -2.38
C LEU A 28 10.05 -0.95 -2.57
N ASN A 29 10.79 -0.82 -3.67
CA ASN A 29 11.98 -1.61 -3.92
C ASN A 29 13.08 -1.32 -2.88
N GLN A 30 13.30 -0.04 -2.56
CA GLN A 30 14.28 0.36 -1.54
C GLN A 30 13.89 -0.11 -0.14
N LEU A 31 12.59 0.00 0.20
CA LEU A 31 12.04 -0.47 1.47
C LEU A 31 12.15 -2.00 1.61
N ALA A 32 11.80 -2.75 0.56
CA ALA A 32 11.85 -4.21 0.59
C ALA A 32 13.28 -4.77 0.68
N ASN A 33 14.27 -4.07 0.10
CA ASN A 33 15.67 -4.48 0.14
C ASN A 33 16.43 -3.95 1.36
N GLY A 34 15.76 -3.30 2.32
CA GLY A 34 16.38 -2.78 3.54
C GLY A 34 17.39 -1.65 3.32
N ASN A 35 17.41 -1.07 2.11
CA ASN A 35 18.40 -0.08 1.71
C ASN A 35 18.03 1.36 2.10
N ASN A 36 16.85 1.59 2.69
CA ASN A 36 16.45 2.91 3.15
C ASN A 36 15.55 2.87 4.39
N ASN A 37 15.79 3.81 5.29
CA ASN A 37 14.91 4.13 6.41
C ASN A 37 14.01 5.30 6.00
N PHE A 38 13.00 5.03 5.17
CA PHE A 38 12.04 6.04 4.70
C PHE A 38 11.43 6.85 5.86
N CYS A 39 11.25 6.21 7.01
CA CYS A 39 10.68 6.82 8.21
C CYS A 39 11.70 7.36 9.21
N SER A 40 13.00 7.06 9.04
CA SER A 40 14.12 7.54 9.85
C SER A 40 13.92 7.52 11.38
N LEU A 41 13.11 6.60 11.93
CA LEU A 41 13.07 6.22 13.35
C LEU A 41 12.51 4.77 13.48
N GLY A 42 13.38 3.79 13.72
CA GLY A 42 12.97 2.47 14.22
C GLY A 42 12.65 1.39 13.17
N GLN A 43 12.78 0.13 13.62
CA GLN A 43 12.88 -1.11 12.83
C GLN A 43 11.62 -1.52 12.05
N ASN A 44 10.55 -0.73 12.07
CA ASN A 44 9.28 -1.07 11.42
C ASN A 44 8.76 0.13 10.63
N ASN A 45 9.02 0.14 9.32
CA ASN A 45 8.51 1.16 8.40
C ASN A 45 6.98 1.00 8.25
N ARG A 46 6.23 1.69 9.11
CA ARG A 46 4.78 1.80 8.97
C ARG A 46 4.45 2.88 7.95
N VAL A 47 3.56 2.54 7.03
CA VAL A 47 3.18 3.44 5.95
C VAL A 47 1.67 3.49 5.78
N LEU A 48 1.19 4.64 5.33
CA LEU A 48 -0.15 4.78 4.78
C LEU A 48 -0.06 4.72 3.25
N ILE A 49 -1.01 4.01 2.64
CA ILE A 49 -1.11 3.86 1.19
C ILE A 49 -2.17 4.83 0.69
N ILE A 50 -1.85 5.66 -0.31
CA ILE A 50 -2.84 6.48 -1.02
C ILE A 50 -3.13 5.81 -2.36
N PRO A 51 -4.32 5.20 -2.55
CA PRO A 51 -4.69 4.58 -3.82
C PRO A 51 -4.76 5.60 -4.96
N ARG A 52 -4.50 5.14 -6.19
CA ARG A 52 -4.71 5.95 -7.41
C ARG A 52 -6.16 6.40 -7.50
N GLY A 53 -6.36 7.70 -7.70
CA GLY A 53 -7.69 8.32 -7.76
C GLY A 53 -8.34 8.57 -6.40
N ALA A 54 -7.69 8.22 -5.29
CA ALA A 54 -8.11 8.62 -3.95
C ALA A 54 -7.43 9.92 -3.52
N VAL A 55 -8.12 10.69 -2.67
CA VAL A 55 -7.58 11.92 -2.04
C VAL A 55 -7.16 11.70 -0.59
N SER A 56 -7.48 10.52 -0.03
CA SER A 56 -7.17 10.13 1.35
C SER A 56 -6.44 8.79 1.37
N PRO A 57 -5.68 8.51 2.45
CA PRO A 57 -5.15 7.19 2.70
C PRO A 57 -6.22 6.09 2.70
N LEU A 58 -5.79 4.87 2.38
CA LEU A 58 -6.60 3.67 2.41
C LEU A 58 -6.99 3.32 3.85
N ASP A 59 -8.28 3.08 4.06
CA ASP A 59 -8.84 2.50 5.27
C ASP A 59 -9.54 1.18 4.92
N LEU A 60 -9.05 0.09 5.52
CA LEU A 60 -9.60 -1.27 5.39
C LEU A 60 -10.33 -1.71 6.67
N GLY A 61 -10.17 -0.99 7.78
CA GLY A 61 -10.80 -1.31 9.07
C GLY A 61 -12.19 -0.69 9.22
N GLY A 62 -12.63 0.15 8.28
CA GLY A 62 -13.90 0.87 8.36
C GLY A 62 -13.91 1.93 9.47
N ALA A 63 -12.73 2.36 9.91
CA ALA A 63 -12.54 3.34 10.97
C ALA A 63 -12.30 4.73 10.38
N THR A 64 -12.49 5.79 11.17
CA THR A 64 -12.12 7.16 10.74
C THR A 64 -10.60 7.34 10.63
N THR A 65 -9.81 6.34 11.02
CA THR A 65 -8.34 6.35 11.01
C THR A 65 -7.81 5.53 9.83
N PRO A 66 -6.89 6.09 9.03
CA PRO A 66 -6.16 5.35 8.00
C PRO A 66 -5.55 4.05 8.50
N THR A 67 -5.53 3.02 7.64
CA THR A 67 -4.86 1.76 7.96
C THR A 67 -3.35 1.89 7.83
N GLU A 68 -2.63 1.51 8.89
CA GLU A 68 -1.17 1.42 8.88
C GLU A 68 -0.72 0.08 8.30
N PHE A 69 0.14 0.14 7.29
CA PHE A 69 0.67 -1.01 6.60
C PHE A 69 2.16 -1.18 6.89
N THR A 70 2.60 -2.43 6.99
CA THR A 70 4.01 -2.81 7.00
C THR A 70 4.31 -3.52 5.69
N LEU A 71 5.30 -3.06 4.93
CA LEU A 71 5.73 -3.75 3.71
C LEU A 71 6.46 -5.04 4.07
N ILE A 72 5.99 -6.16 3.52
CA ILE A 72 6.62 -7.48 3.70
C ILE A 72 7.48 -7.84 2.50
N ARG A 73 6.97 -7.56 1.29
CA ARG A 73 7.67 -7.93 0.05
C ARG A 73 7.28 -7.00 -1.08
N PHE A 74 8.25 -6.72 -1.95
CA PHE A 74 8.02 -6.13 -3.26
C PHE A 74 8.66 -6.99 -4.35
N ASP A 75 7.92 -7.29 -5.40
CA ASP A 75 8.42 -7.97 -6.59
C ASP A 75 8.49 -6.99 -7.76
N VAL A 76 9.71 -6.62 -8.12
CA VAL A 76 10.01 -5.69 -9.21
C VAL A 76 9.54 -6.26 -10.55
N ALA A 77 9.60 -7.57 -10.79
CA ALA A 77 9.21 -8.12 -12.08
C ALA A 77 7.70 -7.99 -12.34
N THR A 78 6.89 -8.09 -11.29
CA THR A 78 5.43 -8.09 -11.37
C THR A 78 4.79 -6.78 -10.88
N SER A 79 5.59 -5.83 -10.39
CA SER A 79 5.12 -4.63 -9.67
C SER A 79 4.27 -4.94 -8.43
N CYS A 80 4.33 -6.17 -7.92
CA CYS A 80 3.46 -6.64 -6.83
C CYS A 80 4.03 -6.26 -5.47
N ALA A 81 3.22 -5.57 -4.66
CA ALA A 81 3.54 -5.19 -3.31
C ALA A 81 2.65 -5.96 -2.31
N VAL A 82 3.29 -6.56 -1.32
CA VAL A 82 2.63 -7.33 -0.26
C VAL A 82 2.85 -6.63 1.06
N PHE A 83 1.76 -6.21 1.68
CA PHE A 83 1.73 -5.53 2.96
C PHE A 83 1.01 -6.39 4.00
N THR A 84 1.31 -6.14 5.28
CA THR A 84 0.47 -6.59 6.39
C THR A 84 -0.07 -5.40 7.16
N TYR A 85 -1.23 -5.58 7.78
CA TYR A 85 -1.85 -4.58 8.65
C TYR A 85 -2.56 -5.26 9.83
N ALA A 86 -2.68 -4.53 10.93
CA ALA A 86 -3.48 -4.97 12.06
C ALA A 86 -4.95 -4.65 11.79
N ASP A 87 -5.82 -5.60 12.08
CA ASP A 87 -7.27 -5.48 11.97
C ASP A 87 -7.92 -6.12 13.21
N VAL A 88 -9.22 -5.91 13.37
CA VAL A 88 -10.01 -6.51 14.43
C VAL A 88 -11.04 -7.44 13.80
N ASP A 89 -11.12 -8.67 14.27
CA ASP A 89 -12.14 -9.60 13.78
C ASP A 89 -13.54 -9.27 14.31
N GLY A 90 -14.56 -9.99 13.86
CA GLY A 90 -15.95 -9.77 14.29
C GLY A 90 -16.21 -10.04 15.79
N THR A 91 -15.21 -10.49 16.54
CA THR A 91 -15.28 -10.77 17.98
C THR A 91 -14.49 -9.76 18.82
N GLY A 92 -13.82 -8.80 18.19
CA GLY A 92 -13.00 -7.80 18.88
C GLY A 92 -11.54 -8.23 19.09
N ALA A 93 -11.12 -9.38 18.54
CA ALA A 93 -9.74 -9.84 18.67
C ALA A 93 -8.82 -9.21 17.61
N ALA A 94 -7.62 -8.81 18.01
CA ALA A 94 -6.62 -8.29 17.09
C ALA A 94 -6.08 -9.41 16.19
N ILE A 95 -6.14 -9.19 14.88
CA ILE A 95 -5.65 -10.10 13.85
C ILE A 95 -4.69 -9.36 12.91
N THR A 96 -3.75 -10.08 12.31
CA THR A 96 -2.90 -9.52 11.24
C THR A 96 -3.42 -10.02 9.90
N ARG A 97 -3.70 -9.11 8.98
CA ARG A 97 -4.15 -9.41 7.61
C ARG A 97 -3.09 -9.04 6.60
N THR A 98 -3.15 -9.71 5.44
CA THR A 98 -2.27 -9.43 4.30
C THR A 98 -3.04 -8.66 3.23
N TYR A 99 -2.45 -7.58 2.73
CA TYR A 99 -2.95 -6.79 1.62
C TYR A 99 -1.98 -6.89 0.44
N VAL A 100 -2.47 -7.38 -0.69
CA VAL A 100 -1.68 -7.52 -1.92
C VAL A 100 -2.21 -6.52 -2.95
N THR A 101 -1.32 -5.72 -3.53
CA THR A 101 -1.70 -4.74 -4.53
C THR A 101 -0.60 -4.53 -5.55
N ASP A 102 -0.97 -4.03 -6.71
CA ASP A 102 -0.02 -3.57 -7.71
C ASP A 102 0.47 -2.17 -7.33
N SER A 103 1.79 -1.95 -7.30
CA SER A 103 2.35 -0.63 -7.02
C SER A 103 1.90 0.45 -8.01
N ARG A 104 1.48 0.07 -9.22
CA ARG A 104 0.88 0.99 -10.21
C ARG A 104 -0.44 1.60 -9.72
N CYS A 105 -1.08 0.95 -8.75
CA CYS A 105 -2.34 1.35 -8.16
C CYS A 105 -2.20 2.21 -6.92
N ILE A 106 -0.96 2.48 -6.52
CA ILE A 106 -0.63 3.37 -5.44
C ILE A 106 -0.19 4.69 -6.06
N CYS A 107 -0.84 5.78 -5.63
CA CYS A 107 -0.49 7.15 -6.03
C CYS A 107 0.62 7.73 -5.15
N GLY A 108 0.61 7.35 -3.86
CA GLY A 108 1.54 7.87 -2.87
C GLY A 108 1.66 6.95 -1.67
N ILE A 109 2.78 7.10 -0.97
CA ILE A 109 3.09 6.43 0.28
C ILE A 109 3.44 7.52 1.29
N VAL A 110 2.81 7.48 2.46
CA VAL A 110 3.09 8.41 3.57
C VAL A 110 3.71 7.60 4.70
N CYS A 111 4.82 8.08 5.23
CA CYS A 111 5.43 7.48 6.42
C CYS A 111 4.59 7.80 7.67
N VAL A 112 4.47 6.84 8.58
CA VAL A 112 3.98 7.04 9.94
C VAL A 112 5.14 6.81 10.90
N ALA A 113 5.50 7.85 11.67
CA ALA A 113 6.56 7.84 12.68
C ALA A 113 5.96 7.92 14.08
#